data_AF-A0A125W4Z0-F1
#
_entry.id   AF-A0A125W4Z0-F1
#
_cell.length_a   1.000
_cell.length_b   1.000
_cell.length_c   1.000
_cell.angle_alpha   90.00
_cell.angle_beta   90.00
_cell.angle_gamma   90.00
#
_symmetry.space_group_name_H-M   'P 1'
#
loop_
_entity.id
_entity.type
_entity.pdbx_description
1 polymer ?
#
loop_
_entity_poly.entity_id
_entity_poly.type
_entity_poly.pdbx_seq_one_letter_code
_entity_poly.pdbx_strand_id
1 'polypeptide(L)' 'MKSYSLVYWSGVNDETGAFKQIDCLINDETVKNLLEGKPKFISIIIDDGEQMLIQTDNINQIKQVYEKYDRKA' A
#
# COMPACT_ATOMS: atom_id res chain seq x y z
N MET A 1 4.69 -8.32 -9.03
CA MET A 1 3.68 -7.60 -8.23
C MET A 1 3.07 -8.57 -7.26
N LYS A 2 2.95 -8.17 -6.00
CA LYS A 2 2.28 -8.96 -4.97
C LYS A 2 1.17 -8.12 -4.35
N SER A 3 0.14 -8.80 -3.84
CA SER A 3 -0.97 -8.16 -3.16
C SER A 3 -0.58 -7.77 -1.75
N TYR A 4 -0.89 -6.52 -1.39
CA TYR A 4 -0.66 -5.96 -0.07
C TYR A 4 -1.91 -5.22 0.38
N SER A 5 -2.18 -5.29 1.67
CA SER A 5 -3.14 -4.42 2.33
C SER A 5 -2.35 -3.33 3.04
N LEU A 6 -2.67 -2.09 2.71
CA LEU A 6 -1.97 -0.90 3.16
C LEU A 6 -2.92 -0.05 4.01
N VAL A 7 -2.50 0.27 5.23
CA VAL A 7 -3.23 1.17 6.12
C VAL A 7 -2.49 2.51 6.10
N TYR A 8 -3.15 3.53 5.57
CA TYR A 8 -2.61 4.88 5.47
C TYR A 8 -3.53 5.90 6.11
N TRP A 9 -2.94 6.99 6.60
CA TRP A 9 -3.67 8.16 7.05
C TRP A 9 -4.20 8.94 5.85
N SER A 10 -5.52 9.05 5.73
CA SER A 10 -6.16 9.98 4.80
C SER A 10 -6.71 11.16 5.61
N GLY A 11 -5.89 12.18 5.79
CA GLY A 11 -6.28 13.43 6.41
C GLY A 11 -5.38 14.53 5.88
N VAL A 12 -5.98 15.65 5.49
CA VAL A 12 -5.26 16.88 5.19
C VAL A 12 -5.23 17.70 6.48
N ASN A 13 -4.10 18.36 6.78
CA ASN A 13 -3.87 19.20 7.96
C ASN A 13 -5.17 19.85 8.49
N ASP A 14 -5.47 19.62 9.78
CA ASP A 14 -6.61 20.15 10.54
C ASP A 14 -8.02 19.59 10.25
N GLU A 15 -8.20 18.68 9.29
CA GLU A 15 -9.46 17.91 9.18
C GLU A 15 -9.41 16.59 9.94
N THR A 16 -10.59 16.02 10.24
CA THR A 16 -10.73 14.72 10.91
C THR A 16 -10.19 13.60 10.03
N GLY A 17 -8.87 13.43 10.04
CA GLY A 17 -8.22 12.34 9.32
C GLY A 17 -8.61 11.00 9.94
N ALA A 18 -8.62 9.97 9.10
CA ALA A 18 -8.85 8.60 9.52
C ALA A 18 -7.83 7.70 8.86
N PHE A 19 -7.48 6.62 9.56
CA PHE A 19 -6.76 5.52 8.94
C PHE A 19 -7.71 4.77 8.00
N LYS A 20 -7.35 4.74 6.73
CA LYS A 20 -8.04 3.94 5.71
C LYS A 20 -7.17 2.74 5.36
N GLN A 21 -7.84 1.62 5.13
CA GLN A 21 -7.22 0.41 4.61
C GLN A 21 -7.57 0.29 3.13
N ILE A 22 -6.57 -0.02 2.30
CA ILE A 22 -6.73 -0.27 0.87
C ILE A 22 -5.96 -1.53 0.46
N ASP A 23 -6.56 -2.35 -0.37
CA ASP A 23 -5.89 -3.47 -1.00
C ASP A 23 -5.27 -3.01 -2.31
N CYS A 24 -3.99 -3.32 -2.52
CA CYS A 24 -3.21 -2.78 -3.60
C CYS A 24 -2.13 -3.77 -4.07
N LEU A 25 -1.65 -3.56 -5.28
CA LEU A 25 -0.49 -4.26 -5.82
C LEU A 25 0.75 -3.38 -5.67
N ILE A 26 1.81 -3.96 -5.10
CA ILE A 26 3.09 -3.28 -4.93
C ILE A 26 4.17 -4.07 -5.69
N ASN A 27 5.05 -3.35 -6.37
CA ASN A 27 6.21 -3.90 -7.04
C ASN A 27 7.28 -4.32 -6.04
N ASP A 28 7.99 -5.41 -6.31
CA ASP A 28 9.07 -5.91 -5.44
C ASP A 28 10.21 -4.89 -5.29
N GLU A 29 10.45 -4.05 -6.30
CA GLU A 29 11.43 -2.95 -6.23
C GLU A 29 11.00 -1.89 -5.20
N THR A 30 9.73 -1.49 -5.20
CA THR A 30 9.18 -0.54 -4.23
C THR A 30 9.29 -1.07 -2.80
N VAL A 31 9.04 -2.38 -2.60
CA VAL A 31 9.21 -3.03 -1.30
C VAL A 31 10.67 -3.02 -0.85
N LYS A 32 11.62 -3.31 -1.75
CA LYS A 32 13.06 -3.20 -1.43
C LYS A 32 13.45 -1.78 -1.06
N ASN A 33 13.00 -0.79 -1.82
CA ASN A 33 13.28 0.62 -1.54
C ASN A 33 12.72 1.06 -0.18
N LEU A 34 11.51 0.58 0.18
CA LEU A 34 10.91 0.80 1.50
C LEU A 34 11.76 0.21 2.63
N LEU A 35 12.26 -1.02 2.47
CA LEU A 35 13.13 -1.68 3.46
C LEU A 35 14.48 -0.97 3.60
N GLU A 36 14.96 -0.32 2.55
CA GLU A 36 16.18 0.49 2.56
C GLU A 36 15.97 1.91 3.10
N GLY A 37 14.73 2.29 3.46
CA GLY A 37 14.38 3.60 4.02
C GLY A 37 14.50 4.77 3.04
N LYS A 38 14.47 4.49 1.73
CA LYS A 38 14.80 5.48 0.68
C LYS A 38 13.64 6.35 0.17
N PRO A 39 12.44 5.82 -0.12
CA PRO A 39 11.42 6.59 -0.83
C PRO A 39 10.59 7.44 0.13
N LYS A 40 10.40 8.73 -0.20
CA LYS A 40 9.39 9.58 0.46
C LYS A 40 7.96 9.29 0.01
N PHE A 41 7.82 8.76 -1.20
CA PHE A 41 6.56 8.39 -1.82
C PHE A 41 6.69 7.00 -2.42
N ILE A 42 5.65 6.20 -2.27
CA ILE A 42 5.51 4.94 -2.98
C ILE A 42 4.38 5.03 -3.98
N SER A 43 4.56 4.31 -5.08
CA SER A 43 3.49 4.05 -6.01
C SER A 43 2.91 2.67 -5.75
N ILE A 44 1.60 2.63 -5.61
CA ILE A 44 0.80 1.42 -5.51
C ILE A 44 -0.22 1.40 -6.64
N ILE A 45 -0.67 0.21 -7.02
CA ILE A 45 -1.75 0.05 -7.99
C ILE A 45 -2.99 -0.40 -7.22
N ILE A 46 -4.10 0.30 -7.42
CA ILE A 46 -5.42 0.07 -6.84
C ILE A 46 -6.41 -0.22 -7.98
N ASP A 47 -7.65 -0.60 -7.64
CA ASP A 47 -8.83 -0.73 -8.52
C ASP A 47 -8.57 -0.77 -10.05
N ASP A 48 -8.69 -1.96 -10.67
CA ASP A 48 -8.59 -2.19 -12.13
C ASP A 48 -7.37 -1.60 -12.86
N GLY A 49 -6.31 -1.23 -12.12
CA GLY A 49 -5.05 -0.73 -12.68
C GLY A 49 -4.78 0.75 -12.43
N GLU A 50 -5.59 1.44 -11.63
CA GLU A 50 -5.32 2.82 -11.24
C GLU A 50 -4.06 2.94 -10.37
N GLN A 51 -3.22 3.94 -10.65
CA GLN A 51 -1.98 4.16 -9.92
C GLN A 51 -2.16 5.25 -8.88
N MET A 52 -1.89 4.94 -7.61
CA MET A 52 -1.94 5.87 -6.50
C MET A 52 -0.55 6.13 -5.92
N LEU A 53 -0.29 7.38 -5.53
CA LEU A 53 0.94 7.78 -4.83
C LEU A 53 0.63 8.07 -3.36
N ILE A 54 1.37 7.44 -2.46
CA ILE A 54 1.22 7.59 -1.00
C ILE A 54 2.56 7.99 -0.39
N GLN A 55 2.54 8.99 0.49
CA GLN A 55 3.70 9.35 1.30
C GLN A 55 4.00 8.26 2.33
N THR A 56 5.26 7.86 2.44
CA THR A 56 5.67 6.82 3.39
C THR A 56 5.39 7.19 4.84
N ASP A 57 5.45 8.49 5.17
CA ASP A 57 5.18 9.01 6.51
C ASP A 57 3.70 8.84 6.92
N ASN A 58 2.79 8.72 5.94
CA ASN A 58 1.36 8.51 6.19
C ASN A 58 1.00 7.03 6.29
N ILE A 59 1.95 6.11 6.07
CA ILE A 59 1.70 4.67 6.11
C ILE A 59 1.88 4.18 7.54
N ASN A 60 0.78 3.69 8.12
CA ASN A 60 0.81 3.06 9.43
C ASN A 60 1.22 1.58 9.35
N GLN A 61 0.75 0.87 8.32
CA GLN A 61 1.02 -0.55 8.18
C GLN A 61 0.98 -0.99 6.71
N ILE A 62 1.92 -1.88 6.34
CA ILE A 62 1.89 -2.62 5.06
C ILE A 62 1.91 -4.11 5.40
N LYS A 63 0.91 -4.86 4.93
CA LYS A 63 0.82 -6.31 5.14
C LYS A 63 0.69 -7.03 3.81
N GLN A 64 1.59 -7.98 3.54
CA GLN A 64 1.43 -8.83 2.36
C GLN A 64 0.21 -9.73 2.53
N VAL A 65 -0.70 -9.68 1.57
CA VAL A 65 -1.86 -10.56 1.52
C VAL A 65 -1.51 -11.71 0.57
N TYR A 66 -1.38 -12.90 1.13
CA TYR A 66 -1.36 -14.11 0.34
C TYR A 66 -2.82 -14.45 0.06
N GLU A 67 -3.31 -14.16 -1.14
CA GLU A 67 -4.47 -14.92 -1.61
C GLU A 67 -4.08 -16.39 -1.53
N LYS A 68 -4.68 -17.10 -0.57
CA LYS A 68 -4.82 -18.55 -0.70
C LYS A 68 -5.54 -18.71 -2.03
N TYR A 69 -4.81 -19.05 -3.08
CA TYR A 69 -5.39 -19.74 -4.22
C TYR A 69 -6.05 -20.98 -3.61
N ASP A 70 -7.34 -20.86 -3.33
CA ASP A 70 -8.24 -21.98 -3.16
C ASP A 70 -8.21 -22.67 -4.53
N ARG A 71 -7.23 -23.56 -4.71
CA ARG A 71 -7.30 -24.61 -5.72
C ARG A 71 -8.54 -25.41 -5.34
N LYS A 72 -9.70 -25.01 -5.84
CA LYS A 72 -10.81 -25.94 -6.02
C LYS A 72 -10.33 -26.98 -7.01
N ALA A 73 -9.87 -28.09 -6.43
CA ALA A 73 -9.68 -29.37 -7.09
C ALA A 73 -11.03 -29.93 -7.56
#